data_AF-A0A7C3Q337-F1
#
_entry.id   AF-A0A7C3Q337-F1
#
_cell.length_a   1.000
_cell.length_b   1.000
_cell.length_c   1.000
_cell.angle_alpha   90.00
_cell.angle_beta   90.00
_cell.angle_gamma   90.00
#
_symmetry.space_group_name_H-M   'P 1'
#
loop_
_entity.id
_entity.type
_entity.pdbx_description
1 polymer ?
#
loop_
_entity_poly.entity_id
_entity_poly.type
_entity_poly.pdbx_seq_one_letter_code
_entity_poly.pdbx_strand_id
1 'polypeptide(L)'
;AITIDLKSAHFNMVRPGIMLYGYLPSKNMARPVDLRPVMTLKTRILHLKRVPAGTSISYGRTFMTQQDSLIATLPVGYGDGLPRDLSNRGEVLVGSKRAPVVGRVCMDMIMVDLTGCEGAKVGDEVILMGRQGQEAITADDIAEKTRTIAYEILCRIGPRVLRTYIKRPNSIV
;
A
#
# COMPACT_ATOMS: atom_id res chain seq x y z
N ALA A 1 -9.35 -20.99 5.16
CA ALA A 1 -8.58 -22.24 5.20
C ALA A 1 -9.43 -23.38 4.65
N ILE A 2 -10.53 -23.72 5.32
CA ILE A 2 -11.44 -24.82 4.96
C ILE A 2 -11.91 -24.76 3.49
N THR A 3 -12.37 -23.59 3.03
CA THR A 3 -12.85 -23.41 1.66
C THR A 3 -11.81 -23.77 0.60
N ILE A 4 -10.51 -23.62 0.90
CA ILE A 4 -9.42 -23.77 -0.06
C ILE A 4 -8.79 -25.16 0.05
N ASP A 5 -8.40 -25.57 1.26
CA ASP A 5 -7.51 -26.72 1.47
C ASP A 5 -8.19 -27.94 2.10
N LEU A 6 -9.42 -27.83 2.63
CA LEU A 6 -10.08 -28.92 3.36
C LEU A 6 -11.50 -29.18 2.84
N LYS A 7 -11.58 -29.77 1.64
CA LYS A 7 -12.85 -30.08 0.96
C LYS A 7 -13.79 -30.96 1.79
N SER A 8 -13.25 -31.90 2.58
CA SER A 8 -14.04 -32.78 3.45
C SER A 8 -14.79 -32.03 4.57
N ALA A 9 -14.37 -30.81 4.91
CA ALA A 9 -14.99 -30.00 5.95
C ALA A 9 -16.00 -28.95 5.41
N HIS A 10 -16.41 -29.06 4.14
CA HIS A 10 -17.38 -28.13 3.54
C HIS A 10 -18.81 -28.34 4.04
N PHE A 11 -19.16 -29.56 4.46
CA PHE A 11 -20.53 -29.95 4.81
C PHE A 11 -21.52 -29.40 3.77
N ASN A 12 -22.49 -28.58 4.21
CA ASN A 12 -23.56 -28.07 3.37
C ASN A 12 -23.31 -26.63 2.90
N MET A 13 -22.33 -25.92 3.50
CA MET A 13 -22.07 -24.51 3.23
C MET A 13 -20.68 -24.07 3.73
N VAL A 14 -19.99 -23.24 2.93
CA VAL A 14 -18.73 -22.58 3.30
C VAL A 14 -18.91 -21.07 3.44
N ARG A 15 -18.03 -20.42 4.23
CA ARG A 15 -18.05 -18.96 4.48
C ARG A 15 -16.75 -18.29 3.99
N PRO A 16 -16.57 -18.12 2.67
CA PRO A 16 -15.39 -17.43 2.15
C PRO A 16 -15.39 -15.97 2.61
N GLY A 17 -14.25 -15.52 3.15
CA GLY A 17 -14.04 -14.14 3.61
C GLY A 17 -12.91 -13.48 2.82
N ILE A 18 -11.72 -13.41 3.41
CA ILE A 18 -10.52 -12.74 2.85
C ILE A 18 -10.13 -13.18 1.44
N MET A 19 -10.42 -14.43 1.08
CA MET A 19 -10.15 -14.93 -0.27
C MET A 19 -10.98 -14.21 -1.34
N LEU A 20 -12.17 -13.71 -1.00
CA LEU A 20 -12.99 -12.87 -1.89
C LEU A 20 -12.31 -11.53 -2.19
N TYR A 21 -11.40 -11.08 -1.32
CA TYR A 21 -10.59 -9.88 -1.49
C TYR A 21 -9.23 -10.15 -2.14
N GLY A 22 -8.97 -11.42 -2.52
CA GLY A 22 -7.76 -11.80 -3.23
C GLY A 22 -6.58 -12.21 -2.35
N TYR A 23 -6.83 -12.57 -1.09
CA TYR A 23 -5.78 -12.88 -0.12
C TYR A 23 -5.99 -14.24 0.53
N LEU A 24 -4.89 -14.92 0.84
CA LEU A 24 -4.95 -16.19 1.57
C LEU A 24 -5.17 -15.94 3.08
N PRO A 25 -5.87 -16.83 3.79
CA PRO A 25 -6.06 -16.72 5.24
C PRO A 25 -4.78 -16.86 6.07
N SER A 26 -3.74 -17.50 5.51
CA SER A 26 -2.43 -17.66 6.15
C SER A 26 -1.35 -17.84 5.07
N LYS A 27 -0.14 -17.35 5.37
CA LYS A 27 1.04 -17.48 4.49
C LYS A 27 1.51 -18.92 4.32
N ASN A 28 1.18 -19.80 5.28
CA ASN A 28 1.61 -21.20 5.31
C ASN A 28 0.66 -22.14 4.55
N MET A 29 -0.38 -21.62 3.91
CA MET A 29 -1.30 -22.45 3.11
C MET A 29 -0.69 -22.76 1.75
N ALA A 30 -1.07 -23.91 1.19
CA ALA A 30 -0.82 -24.17 -0.21
C ALA A 30 -1.51 -23.08 -1.05
N ARG A 31 -1.01 -22.83 -2.27
CA ARG A 31 -1.62 -21.90 -3.24
C ARG A 31 -2.35 -22.67 -4.35
N PRO A 32 -3.41 -23.45 -4.08
CA PRO A 32 -4.10 -24.20 -5.11
C PRO A 32 -4.99 -23.32 -6.00
N VAL A 33 -5.11 -22.03 -5.69
CA VAL A 33 -6.00 -21.06 -6.36
C VAL A 33 -5.26 -19.76 -6.68
N ASP A 34 -5.53 -19.20 -7.85
CA ASP A 34 -5.04 -17.89 -8.28
C ASP A 34 -5.92 -16.77 -7.69
N LEU A 35 -5.57 -16.32 -6.48
CA LEU A 35 -6.24 -15.19 -5.83
C LEU A 35 -5.59 -13.87 -6.26
N ARG A 36 -6.42 -12.92 -6.66
CA ARG A 36 -5.98 -11.61 -7.15
C ARG A 36 -6.49 -10.50 -6.23
N PRO A 37 -5.60 -9.71 -5.59
CA PRO A 37 -6.01 -8.55 -4.80
C PRO A 37 -6.96 -7.62 -5.57
N VAL A 38 -8.09 -7.27 -4.96
CA VAL A 38 -9.16 -6.50 -5.62
C VAL A 38 -9.19 -5.02 -5.23
N MET A 39 -8.37 -4.61 -4.26
CA MET A 39 -8.31 -3.24 -3.75
C MET A 39 -7.00 -2.57 -4.18
N THR A 40 -7.09 -1.33 -4.66
CA THR A 40 -5.94 -0.45 -4.89
C THR A 40 -6.15 0.84 -4.11
N LEU A 41 -5.21 1.18 -3.23
CA LEU A 41 -5.11 2.45 -2.56
C LEU A 41 -4.06 3.30 -3.27
N LYS A 42 -4.47 4.49 -3.71
CA LYS A 42 -3.62 5.40 -4.45
C LYS A 42 -3.88 6.85 -4.10
N THR A 43 -2.88 7.68 -4.32
CA THR A 43 -2.93 9.13 -4.11
C THR A 43 -2.17 9.82 -5.24
N ARG A 44 -1.94 11.13 -5.13
CA ARG A 44 -1.13 11.90 -6.07
C ARG A 44 -0.06 12.69 -5.34
N ILE A 45 1.01 13.01 -6.06
CA ILE A 45 2.05 13.92 -5.55
C ILE A 45 1.43 15.31 -5.35
N LEU A 46 1.39 15.80 -4.10
CA LEU A 46 0.89 17.13 -3.77
C LEU A 46 1.99 18.18 -3.92
N HIS A 47 3.21 17.85 -3.52
CA HIS A 47 4.35 18.77 -3.55
C HIS A 47 5.64 18.01 -3.83
N LEU A 48 6.58 18.67 -4.52
CA LEU A 48 7.93 18.19 -4.77
C LEU A 48 8.93 19.25 -4.36
N LYS A 49 9.98 18.84 -3.66
CA LYS A 49 11.06 19.72 -3.23
C LYS A 49 12.40 19.02 -3.33
N ARG A 50 13.37 19.67 -3.99
CA ARG A 50 14.79 19.29 -3.87
C ARG A 50 15.35 19.85 -2.59
N VAL A 51 16.06 19.02 -1.84
CA VAL A 51 16.69 19.39 -0.57
C VAL A 51 18.14 18.92 -0.57
N PRO A 52 19.08 19.69 0.02
CA PRO A 52 20.47 19.27 0.12
C PRO A 52 20.64 18.11 1.11
N ALA A 53 21.77 17.40 1.00
CA ALA A 53 22.21 16.44 2.01
C ALA A 53 22.18 17.04 3.44
N GLY A 54 21.86 16.22 4.44
CA GLY A 54 21.73 16.66 5.83
C GLY A 54 20.38 17.28 6.19
N THR A 55 19.44 17.40 5.23
CA THR A 55 18.09 17.90 5.52
C THR A 55 17.28 16.86 6.32
N SER A 56 16.75 17.28 7.47
CA SER A 56 15.85 16.44 8.28
C SER A 56 14.43 16.42 7.70
N ILE A 57 13.78 15.25 7.70
CA ILE A 57 12.42 15.08 7.18
C ILE A 57 11.45 14.64 8.28
N SER A 58 10.29 15.30 8.32
CA SER A 58 9.17 15.00 9.23
C SER A 58 9.47 15.21 10.73
N TYR A 59 8.52 14.81 11.58
CA TYR A 59 8.56 14.95 13.03
C TYR A 59 9.70 14.16 13.68
N GLY A 60 10.29 14.75 14.72
CA GLY A 60 11.31 14.10 15.54
C GLY A 60 12.63 13.86 14.81
N ARG A 61 12.80 14.41 13.59
CA ARG A 61 14.03 14.27 12.78
C ARG A 61 14.48 12.81 12.63
N THR A 62 13.54 11.88 12.50
CA THR A 62 13.82 10.44 12.45
C THR A 62 14.42 10.00 11.12
N PHE A 63 14.54 10.90 10.15
CA PHE A 63 15.21 10.69 8.87
C PHE A 63 16.00 11.93 8.49
N MET A 64 17.19 11.70 7.94
CA MET A 64 18.08 12.73 7.42
C MET A 64 18.61 12.28 6.06
N THR A 65 18.49 13.14 5.07
CA THR A 65 18.97 12.89 3.71
C THR A 65 20.49 12.71 3.70
N GLN A 66 20.97 11.70 2.97
CA GLN A 66 22.40 11.39 2.86
C GLN A 66 23.06 12.02 1.62
N GLN A 67 22.24 12.54 0.71
CA GLN A 67 22.63 13.20 -0.54
C GLN A 67 21.58 14.26 -0.89
N ASP A 68 21.81 15.01 -1.95
CA ASP A 68 20.80 15.87 -2.52
C ASP A 68 19.61 15.02 -2.99
N SER A 69 18.45 15.25 -2.38
CA SER A 69 17.28 14.38 -2.52
C SER A 69 16.08 15.12 -3.09
N LEU A 70 15.28 14.42 -3.89
CA LEU A 70 13.97 14.88 -4.31
C LEU A 70 12.90 14.28 -3.39
N ILE A 71 12.26 15.12 -2.56
CA ILE A 71 11.25 14.66 -1.61
C ILE A 71 9.86 15.04 -2.12
N ALA A 72 8.98 14.05 -2.17
CA ALA A 72 7.55 14.24 -2.42
C ALA A 72 6.77 14.28 -1.12
N THR A 73 5.75 15.15 -1.07
CA THR A 73 4.69 15.10 -0.06
C THR A 73 3.43 14.52 -0.67
N LEU A 74 2.87 13.51 -0.01
CA LEU A 74 1.64 12.84 -0.44
C LEU A 74 0.52 13.13 0.58
N PRO A 75 -0.71 13.48 0.13
CA PRO A 75 -1.84 13.80 1.00
C PRO A 75 -2.54 12.51 1.46
N VAL A 76 -1.83 11.72 2.25
CA VAL A 76 -2.33 10.52 2.91
C VAL A 76 -1.57 10.32 4.21
N GLY A 77 -2.24 9.89 5.27
CA GLY A 77 -1.59 9.58 6.53
C GLY A 77 -2.33 8.54 7.36
N TYR A 78 -2.03 8.49 8.66
CA TYR A 78 -2.65 7.51 9.54
C TYR A 78 -4.14 7.77 9.80
N GLY A 79 -4.62 9.00 9.61
CA GLY A 79 -6.04 9.35 9.64
C GLY A 79 -6.83 8.74 8.49
N ASP A 80 -6.15 8.36 7.40
CA ASP A 80 -6.73 7.70 6.22
C ASP A 80 -6.63 6.17 6.29
N GLY A 81 -5.97 5.65 7.33
CA GLY A 81 -5.78 4.21 7.56
C GLY A 81 -4.36 3.71 7.36
N LEU A 82 -3.43 4.53 6.85
CA LEU A 82 -2.04 4.13 6.65
C LEU A 82 -1.35 3.85 8.00
N PRO A 83 -0.77 2.67 8.25
CA PRO A 83 -0.14 2.41 9.53
C PRO A 83 1.01 3.38 9.82
N ARG A 84 0.98 4.03 11.00
CA ARG A 84 2.07 4.91 11.44
C ARG A 84 3.40 4.17 11.50
N ASP A 85 3.33 2.87 11.75
CA ASP A 85 4.43 1.92 11.71
C ASP A 85 5.20 1.91 10.39
N LEU A 86 4.62 2.36 9.27
CA LEU A 86 5.33 2.50 8.01
C LEU A 86 6.34 3.66 7.98
N SER A 87 6.46 4.46 9.05
CA SER A 87 7.50 5.47 9.21
C SER A 87 8.89 4.85 8.98
N ASN A 88 9.65 5.36 8.01
CA ASN A 88 10.96 4.85 7.59
C ASN A 88 11.02 3.37 7.15
N ARG A 89 9.87 2.70 6.94
CA ARG A 89 9.79 1.27 6.59
C ARG A 89 8.89 1.00 5.39
N GLY A 90 7.93 1.89 5.16
CA GLY A 90 7.01 1.84 4.06
C GLY A 90 7.66 2.18 2.74
N GLU A 91 6.94 1.89 1.68
CA GLU A 91 7.29 2.21 0.31
C GLU A 91 6.02 2.48 -0.48
N VAL A 92 6.17 3.13 -1.62
CA VAL A 92 5.09 3.44 -2.56
C VAL A 92 5.58 3.13 -3.99
N LEU A 93 4.66 3.01 -4.94
CA LEU A 93 5.01 2.91 -6.36
C LEU A 93 4.76 4.24 -7.07
N VAL A 94 5.77 4.76 -7.75
CA VAL A 94 5.71 5.95 -8.62
C VAL A 94 6.38 5.60 -9.94
N GLY A 95 5.65 5.70 -11.07
CA GLY A 95 6.20 5.38 -12.39
C GLY A 95 6.79 3.96 -12.49
N SER A 96 6.15 2.96 -11.86
CA SER A 96 6.63 1.58 -11.76
C SER A 96 7.95 1.39 -11.00
N LYS A 97 8.37 2.36 -10.20
CA LYS A 97 9.50 2.26 -9.28
C LYS A 97 9.03 2.31 -7.83
N ARG A 98 9.66 1.49 -6.98
CA ARG A 98 9.49 1.57 -5.52
C ARG A 98 10.25 2.77 -4.97
N ALA A 99 9.58 3.56 -4.15
CA ALA A 99 10.16 4.71 -3.47
C ALA A 99 9.88 4.63 -1.96
N PRO A 100 10.89 4.82 -1.09
CA PRO A 100 10.72 4.63 0.34
C PRO A 100 9.97 5.80 0.98
N VAL A 101 9.14 5.48 1.98
CA VAL A 101 8.56 6.47 2.90
C VAL A 101 9.64 6.93 3.87
N VAL A 102 9.88 8.25 3.92
CA VAL A 102 10.95 8.85 4.73
C VAL A 102 10.39 9.80 5.77
N GLY A 103 10.92 9.68 6.99
CA GLY A 103 10.39 10.36 8.18
C GLY A 103 9.13 9.67 8.73
N ARG A 104 8.48 10.35 9.68
CA ARG A 104 7.25 9.86 10.30
C ARG A 104 6.04 10.05 9.39
N VAL A 105 5.15 9.05 9.41
CA VAL A 105 3.79 9.13 8.86
C VAL A 105 2.99 10.10 9.74
N CYS A 106 2.50 11.19 9.15
CA CYS A 106 1.66 12.18 9.83
C CYS A 106 0.17 11.79 9.74
N MET A 107 -0.72 12.61 10.31
CA MET A 107 -2.16 12.32 10.30
C MET A 107 -2.71 12.25 8.89
N ASP A 108 -2.34 13.22 8.05
CA ASP A 108 -2.93 13.39 6.72
C ASP A 108 -1.86 13.46 5.61
N MET A 109 -0.58 13.30 5.95
CA MET A 109 0.53 13.39 4.99
C MET A 109 1.68 12.41 5.28
N ILE A 110 2.38 12.02 4.23
CA ILE A 110 3.66 11.33 4.28
C ILE A 110 4.67 11.98 3.35
N MET A 111 5.96 11.73 3.60
CA MET A 111 7.04 12.10 2.70
C MET A 111 7.65 10.85 2.07
N VAL A 112 8.04 10.96 0.81
CA VAL A 112 8.62 9.88 0.01
C VAL A 112 9.88 10.40 -0.67
N ASP A 113 10.95 9.61 -0.65
CA ASP A 113 12.18 9.92 -1.37
C ASP A 113 12.07 9.44 -2.83
N LEU A 114 12.02 10.40 -3.75
CA LEU A 114 11.94 10.20 -5.20
C LEU A 114 13.26 10.47 -5.91
N THR A 115 14.40 10.47 -5.20
CA THR A 115 15.70 10.78 -5.80
C THR A 115 16.05 9.88 -6.98
N GLY A 116 15.66 8.59 -6.96
CA GLY A 116 15.82 7.63 -8.06
C GLY A 116 14.66 7.59 -9.08
N CYS A 117 13.64 8.44 -8.91
CA CYS A 117 12.44 8.50 -9.74
C CYS A 117 12.48 9.73 -10.65
N GLU A 118 13.28 9.64 -11.72
CA GLU A 118 13.37 10.69 -12.73
C GLU A 118 12.02 11.01 -13.36
N GLY A 119 11.79 12.29 -13.65
CA GLY A 119 10.58 12.75 -14.35
C GLY A 119 9.31 12.84 -13.50
N ALA A 120 9.37 12.56 -12.20
CA ALA A 120 8.23 12.72 -11.30
C ALA A 120 7.76 14.18 -11.22
N LYS A 121 6.43 14.39 -11.29
CA LYS A 121 5.77 15.69 -11.28
C LYS A 121 4.65 15.75 -10.27
N VAL A 122 4.32 16.96 -9.83
CA VAL A 122 3.10 17.21 -9.04
C VAL A 122 1.89 16.72 -9.83
N GLY A 123 1.00 15.99 -9.16
CA GLY A 123 -0.16 15.36 -9.77
C GLY A 123 0.04 13.91 -10.24
N ASP A 124 1.27 13.41 -10.31
CA ASP A 124 1.53 12.03 -10.71
C ASP A 124 0.87 11.05 -9.74
N GLU A 125 0.37 9.94 -10.28
CA GLU A 125 -0.25 8.87 -9.50
C GLU A 125 0.77 8.08 -8.70
N VAL A 126 0.46 7.86 -7.42
CA VAL A 126 1.27 7.09 -6.48
C VAL A 126 0.41 5.95 -5.93
N ILE A 127 0.88 4.71 -6.09
CA ILE A 127 0.22 3.52 -5.50
C ILE A 127 0.80 3.26 -4.11
N LEU A 128 -0.07 3.26 -3.10
CA LEU A 128 0.25 2.96 -1.71
C LEU A 128 0.06 1.47 -1.40
N MET A 129 -0.95 0.86 -2.05
CA MET A 129 -1.26 -0.56 -2.03
C MET A 129 -1.92 -0.91 -3.36
N GLY A 130 -1.42 -1.87 -4.11
CA GLY A 130 -1.89 -2.25 -5.44
C GLY A 130 -0.73 -2.61 -6.37
N ARG A 131 -0.98 -2.56 -7.68
CA ARG A 131 0.00 -2.91 -8.72
C ARG A 131 0.22 -1.72 -9.66
N GLN A 132 1.46 -1.51 -10.09
CA GLN A 132 1.84 -0.55 -11.13
C GLN A 132 2.89 -1.17 -12.06
N GLY A 133 2.46 -1.62 -13.24
CA GLY A 133 3.32 -2.43 -14.12
C GLY A 133 3.62 -3.79 -13.50
N GLN A 134 4.90 -4.16 -13.43
CA GLN A 134 5.34 -5.43 -12.84
C GLN A 134 5.45 -5.39 -11.31
N GLU A 135 5.53 -4.18 -10.73
CA GLU A 135 5.64 -3.99 -9.28
C GLU A 135 4.30 -4.02 -8.57
N ALA A 136 4.28 -4.53 -7.34
CA ALA A 136 3.10 -4.56 -6.49
C ALA A 136 3.44 -4.38 -5.01
N ILE A 137 2.60 -3.62 -4.30
CA ILE A 137 2.60 -3.53 -2.84
C ILE A 137 1.25 -4.08 -2.38
N THR A 138 1.24 -5.26 -1.79
CA THR A 138 0.03 -5.94 -1.34
C THR A 138 -0.30 -5.62 0.11
N ALA A 139 -1.53 -5.94 0.55
CA ALA A 139 -1.90 -5.83 1.95
C ALA A 139 -1.05 -6.75 2.84
N ASP A 140 -0.59 -7.90 2.33
CA ASP A 140 0.31 -8.80 3.06
C ASP A 140 1.70 -8.17 3.25
N ASP A 141 2.22 -7.44 2.26
CA ASP A 141 3.51 -6.74 2.35
C ASP A 141 3.46 -5.64 3.41
N ILE A 142 2.36 -4.87 3.44
CA ILE A 142 2.12 -3.85 4.46
C ILE A 142 1.97 -4.51 5.84
N ALA A 143 1.15 -5.57 5.92
CA ALA A 143 0.89 -6.28 7.15
C ALA A 143 2.17 -6.85 7.78
N GLU A 144 3.08 -7.38 6.97
CA GLU A 144 4.38 -7.88 7.42
C GLU A 144 5.23 -6.78 8.05
N LYS A 145 5.33 -5.63 7.38
CA LYS A 145 6.10 -4.47 7.88
C LYS A 145 5.53 -3.89 9.16
N THR A 146 4.22 -4.04 9.37
CA THR A 146 3.49 -3.47 10.51
C THR A 146 3.03 -4.51 11.53
N ARG A 147 3.53 -5.75 11.41
CA ARG A 147 3.29 -6.87 12.34
C ARG A 147 1.81 -7.16 12.58
N THR A 148 1.03 -7.23 11.50
CA THR A 148 -0.39 -7.62 11.52
C THR A 148 -0.71 -8.56 10.35
N ILE A 149 -1.96 -8.64 9.95
CA ILE A 149 -2.51 -9.46 8.87
C ILE A 149 -3.26 -8.59 7.84
N ALA A 150 -3.39 -9.08 6.61
CA ALA A 150 -4.06 -8.35 5.52
C ALA A 150 -5.48 -7.88 5.88
N TYR A 151 -6.22 -8.63 6.70
CA TYR A 151 -7.54 -8.23 7.20
C TYR A 151 -7.51 -6.86 7.88
N GLU A 152 -6.54 -6.61 8.76
CA GLU A 152 -6.44 -5.34 9.47
C GLU A 152 -6.08 -4.22 8.50
N ILE A 153 -5.15 -4.46 7.57
CA ILE A 153 -4.73 -3.47 6.58
C ILE A 153 -5.91 -3.02 5.70
N LEU A 154 -6.71 -3.98 5.21
CA LEU A 154 -7.88 -3.68 4.38
C LEU A 154 -8.97 -2.94 5.16
N CYS A 155 -9.22 -3.32 6.42
CA CYS A 155 -10.24 -2.70 7.27
C CYS A 155 -9.83 -1.31 7.80
N ARG A 156 -8.54 -1.02 7.93
CA ARG A 156 -8.03 0.25 8.45
C ARG A 156 -8.33 1.44 7.55
N ILE A 157 -8.57 1.21 6.27
CA ILE A 157 -8.93 2.29 5.33
C ILE A 157 -10.25 2.89 5.81
N GLY A 158 -10.19 4.11 6.35
CA GLY A 158 -11.30 4.75 7.04
C GLY A 158 -12.22 5.53 6.10
N PRO A 159 -13.35 6.08 6.58
CA PRO A 159 -14.37 6.76 5.76
C PRO A 159 -13.86 8.01 5.02
N ARG A 160 -12.73 8.61 5.44
CA ARG A 160 -12.10 9.75 4.74
C ARG A 160 -11.67 9.41 3.31
N VAL A 161 -11.38 8.14 3.04
CA VAL A 161 -10.90 7.70 1.73
C VAL A 161 -12.08 7.43 0.80
N LEU A 162 -12.14 8.08 -0.37
CA LEU A 162 -13.19 7.81 -1.36
C LEU A 162 -13.04 6.40 -1.95
N ARG A 163 -14.13 5.63 -2.00
CA ARG A 163 -14.16 4.33 -2.68
C ARG A 163 -14.77 4.49 -4.07
N THR A 164 -13.99 4.11 -5.09
CA THR A 164 -14.49 4.02 -6.46
C THR A 164 -14.57 2.56 -6.86
N TYR A 165 -15.76 2.10 -7.23
CA TYR A 165 -15.99 0.72 -7.65
C TYR A 165 -15.83 0.61 -9.16
N ILE A 166 -14.86 -0.20 -9.60
CA ILE A 166 -14.65 -0.48 -11.01
C ILE A 166 -15.62 -1.59 -11.40
N LYS A 167 -16.69 -1.26 -12.12
CA LYS A 167 -17.47 -2.29 -12.82
C LYS A 167 -16.57 -2.88 -13.89
N ARG A 168 -16.41 -4.20 -13.92
CA ARG A 168 -15.87 -4.84 -15.13
C ARG A 168 -16.78 -4.45 -16.30
N PRO A 169 -16.25 -3.98 -17.44
CA PRO A 169 -17.06 -3.99 -18.65
C PRO A 169 -17.54 -5.42 -18.87
N ASN A 170 -18.84 -5.60 -19.11
CA ASN A 170 -19.52 -6.89 -19.23
C ASN A 170 -18.64 -7.93 -19.92
N SER A 171 -18.02 -8.82 -19.16
CA SER A 171 -17.63 -10.12 -19.67
C SER A 171 -18.93 -10.89 -19.80
N ILE A 172 -19.50 -10.79 -21.00
CA ILE A 172 -20.52 -11.70 -21.51
C ILE A 172 -19.95 -13.11 -21.32
N VAL A 173 -20.61 -13.90 -20.48
CA VAL A 173 -20.57 -15.36 -20.52
C VAL A 173 -22.02 -15.79 -20.64
#